data_AF-A0A539CZP9-F1
#
_entry.id   AF-A0A539CZP9-F1
#
_cell.length_a   1.000
_cell.length_b   1.000
_cell.length_c   1.000
_cell.angle_alpha   90.00
_cell.angle_beta   90.00
_cell.angle_gamma   90.00
#
_symmetry.space_group_name_H-M   'P 1'
#
loop_
_entity.id
_entity.type
_entity.pdbx_description
1 polymer ?
#
loop_
_entity_poly.entity_id
_entity_poly.type
_entity_poly.pdbx_seq_one_letter_code
_entity_poly.pdbx_strand_id
1 'polypeptide(L)' 'EGEITSEDIGSLVMEALKTLDDIAYVRFASVYRNFTEAKEFGVLIDELSADQREAGNDEAGGTRD' A
#
# COMPACT_ATOMS: atom_id res chain seq x y z
N GLU A 1 -2.78 31.05 7.61
CA GLU A 1 -1.79 29.97 7.40
C GLU A 1 -2.56 28.68 7.21
N GLY A 2 -2.16 27.81 6.26
CA GLY A 2 -2.90 26.57 5.96
C GLY A 2 -2.34 25.43 6.79
N GLU A 3 -3.10 24.94 7.76
CA GLU A 3 -2.73 23.75 8.53
C GLU A 3 -2.83 22.51 7.63
N ILE A 4 -1.86 21.60 7.77
CA ILE A 4 -1.87 20.28 7.13
C ILE A 4 -2.17 19.26 8.21
N THR A 5 -3.14 18.38 7.97
CA THR A 5 -3.52 17.39 8.97
C THR A 5 -2.55 16.21 8.96
N SER A 6 -2.43 15.51 10.09
CA SER A 6 -1.65 14.27 10.15
C SER A 6 -2.23 13.17 9.26
N GLU A 7 -3.54 13.22 8.99
CA GLU A 7 -4.22 12.31 8.05
C GLU A 7 -3.73 12.52 6.62
N ASP A 8 -3.59 13.78 6.18
CA ASP A 8 -3.05 14.11 4.85
C ASP A 8 -1.64 13.56 4.69
N ILE A 9 -0.78 13.78 5.68
CA ILE A 9 0.60 13.26 5.67
C ILE A 9 0.62 11.74 5.70
N GLY A 10 -0.20 11.10 6.54
CA GLY A 10 -0.29 9.65 6.63
C GLY A 10 -0.73 9.01 5.32
N SER A 11 -1.69 9.61 4.62
CA SER A 11 -2.14 9.17 3.31
C SER A 11 -1.02 9.23 2.27
N LEU A 12 -0.29 10.35 2.21
CA LEU A 12 0.85 10.51 1.29
C LEU A 12 1.97 9.49 1.56
N VAL A 13 2.25 9.21 2.83
CA VAL A 13 3.24 8.19 3.23
C VAL A 13 2.78 6.79 2.80
N MET A 14 1.49 6.47 2.97
CA MET A 14 0.93 5.19 2.53
C MET A 14 1.08 4.98 1.02
N GLU A 15 0.73 5.98 0.20
CA GLU A 15 0.90 5.92 -1.26
C GLU A 15 2.36 5.73 -1.66
N ALA A 16 3.27 6.52 -1.08
CA ALA A 16 4.69 6.44 -1.40
C ALA A 16 5.28 5.07 -1.03
N LEU A 17 4.99 4.57 0.18
CA LEU A 17 5.54 3.30 0.65
C LEU A 17 5.01 2.10 -0.14
N LYS A 18 3.74 2.13 -0.57
CA LYS A 18 3.11 1.05 -1.33
C LYS A 18 3.88 0.67 -2.61
N THR A 19 4.58 1.62 -3.22
CA THR A 19 5.37 1.39 -4.45
C THR A 19 6.87 1.26 -4.19
N LEU A 20 7.34 1.70 -3.02
CA LEU A 20 8.76 1.80 -2.70
C LEU A 20 9.27 0.60 -1.90
N ASP A 21 8.53 0.16 -0.88
CA ASP A 21 8.95 -0.91 0.04
C ASP A 21 7.74 -1.52 0.75
N ASP A 22 7.40 -2.74 0.35
CA ASP A 22 6.31 -3.54 0.89
C ASP A 22 6.40 -3.74 2.42
N ILE A 23 7.60 -3.98 2.94
CA ILE A 23 7.82 -4.25 4.37
C ILE A 23 7.66 -2.96 5.18
N ALA A 24 8.11 -1.82 4.66
CA ALA A 24 7.89 -0.51 5.27
C ALA A 24 6.40 -0.12 5.23
N TYR A 25 5.72 -0.36 4.11
CA TYR A 25 4.27 -0.15 3.97
C TYR A 25 3.49 -0.90 5.04
N VAL A 26 3.74 -2.20 5.22
CA VAL A 26 3.05 -3.02 6.24
C VAL A 26 3.30 -2.52 7.67
N ARG A 27 4.56 -2.19 8.00
CA ARG A 27 4.93 -1.66 9.33
C ARG A 27 4.24 -0.32 9.62
N PHE A 28 4.16 0.55 8.63
CA PHE A 28 3.50 1.84 8.78
C PHE A 28 1.98 1.68 8.89
N ALA A 29 1.39 0.89 7.98
CA ALA A 29 -0.04 0.62 7.94
C ALA A 29 -0.56 0.03 9.26
N SER A 30 0.20 -0.86 9.91
CA SER A 30 -0.24 -1.46 11.19
C SER A 30 -0.44 -0.43 12.30
N VAL A 31 0.37 0.63 12.32
CA VAL A 31 0.24 1.72 13.30
C VAL A 31 -0.80 2.74 12.81
N TYR A 32 -0.70 3.16 11.55
CA TYR A 32 -1.56 4.20 10.97
C TYR A 32 -3.04 3.79 10.96
N ARG A 33 -3.34 2.53 10.65
CA ARG A 33 -4.70 1.97 10.65
C ARG A 33 -5.10 1.36 12.01
N ASN A 34 -4.24 1.48 13.02
CA ASN A 34 -4.47 0.99 14.38
C ASN A 34 -4.91 -0.49 14.43
N PHE A 35 -4.11 -1.38 13.83
CA PHE A 35 -4.40 -2.81 13.84
C PHE A 35 -4.40 -3.36 15.27
N THR A 36 -5.36 -4.23 15.55
CA THR A 36 -5.57 -4.85 16.85
C THR A 36 -5.52 -6.38 16.79
N GLU A 37 -5.72 -6.95 15.61
CA GLU A 37 -5.80 -8.39 15.39
C GLU A 37 -4.86 -8.86 14.28
N ALA A 38 -4.29 -10.06 14.44
CA ALA A 38 -3.41 -10.65 13.43
C ALA A 38 -4.09 -10.85 12.06
N LYS A 39 -5.43 -11.00 12.03
CA LYS A 39 -6.19 -11.13 10.78
C LYS A 39 -6.08 -9.89 9.88
N GLU A 40 -5.91 -8.70 10.47
CA GLU A 40 -5.80 -7.43 9.74
C GLU A 40 -4.51 -7.37 8.93
N PHE A 41 -3.43 -8.01 9.42
CA PHE A 41 -2.21 -8.19 8.65
C PHE A 41 -2.44 -9.10 7.45
N GLY A 42 -3.16 -10.22 7.62
CA GLY A 42 -3.45 -11.14 6.53
C GLY A 42 -4.16 -10.44 5.36
N VAL A 43 -5.22 -9.68 5.68
CA VAL A 43 -5.96 -8.89 4.68
C VAL A 43 -5.04 -7.91 3.94
N LEU A 44 -4.18 -7.19 4.67
CA LEU A 44 -3.25 -6.24 4.06
C LEU A 44 -2.23 -6.91 3.12
N ILE A 45 -1.74 -8.08 3.49
CA ILE A 45 -0.78 -8.84 2.65
C ILE A 45 -1.48 -9.39 1.40
N ASP A 46 -2.73 -9.83 1.52
CA ASP A 46 -3.53 -10.29 0.39
C ASP A 46 -3.80 -9.14 -0.60
N GLU A 47 -4.14 -7.94 -0.11
CA GLU A 47 -4.28 -6.71 -0.90
C GLU A 47 -2.98 -6.38 -1.66
N LEU A 48 -1.84 -6.34 -0.96
CA LEU A 48 -0.55 -6.04 -1.57
C LEU A 48 -0.16 -7.08 -2.64
N SER A 49 -0.47 -8.35 -2.39
CA SER A 49 -0.22 -9.44 -3.33
C SER A 49 -1.12 -9.39 -4.56
N ALA A 50 -2.34 -8.84 -4.44
CA ALA A 50 -3.23 -8.62 -5.58
C ALA A 50 -2.70 -7.49 -6.47
N ASP A 51 -2.31 -6.37 -5.87
CA ASP A 51 -1.74 -5.23 -6.60
C ASP A 51 -0.48 -5.61 -7.41
N GLN A 52 0.41 -6.45 -6.86
CA GLN A 52 1.59 -6.91 -7.59
C GLN A 52 1.27 -7.82 -8.78
N ARG A 53 0.14 -8.55 -8.74
CA ARG A 53 -0.30 -9.38 -9.87
C ARG A 53 -0.89 -8.54 -10.99
N GLU A 54 -1.59 -7.46 -10.65
CA GLU A 54 -2.10 -6.51 -11.64
C GLU A 54 -0.96 -5.79 -12.35
N ALA A 55 0.02 -5.28 -11.59
CA ALA A 55 1.21 -4.64 -12.16
C ALA A 55 2.00 -5.55 -13.12
N GLY A 56 2.09 -6.86 -12.83
CA GLY A 56 2.76 -7.82 -13.70
C GLY A 56 1.98 -8.25 -14.94
N ASN A 57 0.66 -8.06 -14.96
CA ASN A 57 -0.20 -8.48 -16.08
C ASN A 57 -0.30 -7.40 -17.18
N ASP A 58 -0.12 -6.12 -16.82
CA ASP A 58 -0.10 -5.01 -17.78
C ASP A 58 1.15 -5.04 -18.68
N GLU A 59 2.28 -5.57 -18.20
CA GLU A 59 3.51 -5.71 -19.00
C GLU A 59 3.43 -6.82 -20.07
N ALA A 60 2.56 -7.82 -19.91
CA ALA A 60 2.42 -8.95 -20.82
C ALA A 60 1.45 -8.69 -22.00
N GLY A 61 0.66 -7.60 -21.96
CA GLY A 61 -0.37 -7.28 -22.96
C GLY A 61 0.09 -6.41 -24.13
N GLY A 62 1.32 -5.90 -24.11
CA GLY A 62 1.79 -4.79 -24.96
C GLY A 62 2.38 -5.11 -26.34
N THR A 63 2.33 -6.35 -26.84
CA THR A 63 2.80 -6.64 -28.21
C THR A 63 1.83 -7.55 -28.94
N ARG A 64 0.86 -6.91 -29.60
CA ARG A 64 0.21 -7.45 -30.79
C ARG A 64 0.27 -6.36 -31.86
N ASP A 65 1.37 -6.37 -32.61
CA ASP A 65 1.38 -5.88 -33.99
C ASP A 65 0.38 -6.69 -34.84
#